data_AF-A0A975R8Y8-F1
#
_entry.id   AF-A0A975R8Y8-F1
#
_cell.length_a   1.000
_cell.length_b   1.000
_cell.length_c   1.000
_cell.angle_alpha   90.00
_cell.angle_beta   90.00
_cell.angle_gamma   90.00
#
_symmetry.space_group_name_H-M   'P 1'
#
loop_
_entity.id
_entity.type
_entity.pdbx_description
1 polymer ?
#
loop_
_entity_poly.entity_id
_entity_poly.type
_entity_poly.pdbx_seq_one_letter_code
_entity_poly.pdbx_strand_id
1 'polypeptide(L)'
;MARFKLKESKKELTSYAGLSLIGQCLEAVNVEVMVDGRIPVSQGIKTSDLVKTTVGLLSIGKSDFEAVEPFREDRFFKKALDVRKVPGSVWLRQRLDRVSGSLLEPVDDLSIRLIERTEAPITPHKGYVCLDMDTFVMDQSGTKPPASD
;
A
#
# COMPACT_ATOMS: atom_id res chain seq x y z
N MET A 1 -12.09 0.77 -10.72
CA MET A 1 -12.18 1.06 -9.27
C MET A 1 -13.36 2.00 -8.94
N ALA A 2 -13.74 2.13 -7.67
CA ALA A 2 -14.80 3.07 -7.26
C ALA A 2 -14.31 4.53 -7.33
N ARG A 3 -15.04 5.41 -8.03
CA ARG A 3 -14.74 6.85 -8.03
C ARG A 3 -15.25 7.50 -6.76
N PHE A 4 -14.35 8.11 -5.99
CA PHE A 4 -14.69 8.86 -4.79
C PHE A 4 -14.91 10.34 -5.15
N LYS A 5 -15.99 10.93 -4.63
CA LYS A 5 -16.21 12.38 -4.73
C LYS A 5 -15.77 13.02 -3.41
N LEU A 6 -14.59 13.62 -3.43
CA LEU A 6 -14.08 14.37 -2.28
C LEU A 6 -14.91 15.65 -2.11
N LYS A 7 -15.33 15.92 -0.87
CA LYS A 7 -16.08 17.11 -0.49
C LYS A 7 -15.55 17.60 0.85
N GLU A 8 -15.32 18.90 0.93
CA GLU A 8 -15.01 19.57 2.20
C GLU A 8 -16.25 19.61 3.10
N SER A 9 -16.08 19.37 4.41
CA SER A 9 -17.17 19.32 5.39
C SER A 9 -16.67 19.62 6.80
N LYS A 10 -17.56 20.12 7.67
CA LYS A 10 -17.30 20.38 9.10
C LYS A 10 -17.56 19.15 10.00
N LYS A 11 -17.82 17.99 9.43
CA LYS A 11 -18.07 16.73 10.16
C LYS A 11 -16.76 15.96 10.35
N GLU A 12 -16.71 15.06 11.33
CA GLU A 12 -15.59 14.12 11.47
C GLU A 12 -15.37 13.38 10.15
N LEU A 13 -14.18 13.62 9.59
CA LEU A 13 -13.72 13.00 8.36
C LEU A 13 -13.12 11.65 8.71
N THR A 14 -13.30 10.68 7.83
CA THR A 14 -12.51 9.44 7.89
C THR A 14 -11.03 9.84 7.83
N SER A 15 -10.28 9.62 8.91
CA SER A 15 -8.89 10.10 9.05
C SER A 15 -7.94 9.54 7.99
N TYR A 16 -8.37 8.50 7.29
CA TYR A 16 -7.65 7.80 6.23
C TYR A 16 -8.35 7.91 4.86
N ALA A 17 -9.12 8.97 4.61
CA ALA A 17 -9.77 9.19 3.30
C ALA A 17 -8.77 9.23 2.12
N GLY A 18 -7.51 9.59 2.39
CA GLY A 18 -6.39 9.55 1.44
C GLY A 18 -6.12 8.17 0.83
N LEU A 19 -6.58 7.09 1.45
CA LEU A 19 -6.50 5.73 0.87
C LEU A 19 -7.18 5.64 -0.51
N SER A 20 -8.17 6.50 -0.78
CA SER A 20 -8.79 6.58 -2.11
C SER A 20 -7.83 7.02 -3.22
N LEU A 21 -6.82 7.83 -2.90
CA LEU A 21 -5.76 8.22 -3.83
C LEU A 21 -4.72 7.11 -3.97
N ILE A 22 -4.34 6.47 -2.85
CA ILE A 22 -3.44 5.31 -2.85
C ILE A 22 -4.00 4.19 -3.72
N GLY A 23 -5.29 3.92 -3.60
CA GLY A 23 -5.99 2.98 -4.45
C GLY A 23 -5.90 3.32 -5.94
N GLN A 24 -6.09 4.59 -6.30
CA GLN A 24 -5.93 5.05 -7.69
C GLN A 24 -4.50 4.86 -8.19
N CYS A 25 -3.48 5.10 -7.36
CA CYS A 25 -2.10 4.82 -7.73
C CYS A 25 -1.89 3.32 -8.00
N LEU A 26 -2.44 2.45 -7.15
CA LEU A 26 -2.36 0.99 -7.29
C LEU A 26 -3.11 0.47 -8.55
N GLU A 27 -4.22 1.12 -8.92
CA GLU A 27 -4.92 0.89 -10.19
C GLU A 27 -4.08 1.37 -11.38
N ALA A 28 -3.50 2.57 -11.32
CA ALA A 28 -2.70 3.15 -12.40
C ALA A 28 -1.48 2.28 -12.77
N VAL A 29 -0.82 1.69 -11.77
CA VAL A 29 0.31 0.76 -11.99
C VAL A 29 -0.11 -0.65 -12.40
N ASN A 30 -1.41 -0.95 -12.39
CA ASN A 30 -1.99 -2.28 -12.60
C ASN A 30 -1.35 -3.34 -11.69
N VAL A 31 -1.34 -3.10 -10.37
CA VAL A 31 -0.65 -3.97 -9.40
C VAL A 31 -1.02 -5.44 -9.54
N GLU A 32 -2.29 -5.76 -9.86
CA GLU A 32 -2.75 -7.15 -10.04
C GLU A 32 -2.00 -7.88 -11.16
N VAL A 33 -1.80 -7.21 -12.30
CA VAL A 33 -1.08 -7.78 -13.45
C VAL A 33 0.39 -8.02 -13.11
N MET A 34 0.97 -7.15 -12.27
CA MET A 34 2.38 -7.25 -11.88
C MET A 34 2.65 -8.43 -10.94
N VAL A 35 1.73 -8.72 -10.01
CA VAL A 35 2.02 -9.67 -8.93
C VAL A 35 1.22 -10.98 -8.99
N ASP A 36 -0.05 -10.96 -9.40
CA ASP A 36 -0.92 -12.15 -9.28
C ASP A 36 -0.55 -13.27 -10.27
N GLY A 37 0.04 -12.93 -11.42
CA GLY A 37 0.53 -13.92 -12.39
C GLY A 37 1.87 -14.55 -12.01
N ARG A 38 2.65 -13.88 -11.15
CA ARG A 38 3.99 -14.32 -10.74
C ARG A 38 3.99 -15.08 -9.41
N ILE A 39 3.06 -14.73 -8.51
CA ILE A 39 3.05 -15.24 -7.13
C ILE A 39 1.68 -15.87 -6.84
N PRO A 40 1.62 -17.19 -6.59
CA PRO A 40 0.37 -17.93 -6.52
C PRO A 40 -0.49 -17.50 -5.33
N VAL A 41 -1.82 -17.51 -5.50
CA VAL A 41 -2.81 -17.25 -4.44
C VAL A 41 -2.60 -18.18 -3.24
N SER A 42 -2.85 -17.68 -2.02
CA SER A 42 -2.81 -18.47 -0.79
C SER A 42 -4.05 -18.22 0.06
N GLN A 43 -4.70 -19.27 0.57
CA GLN A 43 -5.89 -19.16 1.43
C GLN A 43 -7.02 -18.28 0.85
N GLY A 44 -7.15 -18.27 -0.49
CA GLY A 44 -8.11 -17.46 -1.23
C GLY A 44 -7.80 -15.96 -1.28
N ILE A 45 -6.63 -15.53 -0.81
CA ILE A 45 -6.18 -14.13 -0.84
C ILE A 45 -5.12 -13.99 -1.95
N LYS A 46 -5.38 -13.06 -2.87
CA LYS A 46 -4.47 -12.71 -3.97
C LYS A 46 -3.22 -12.02 -3.44
N THR A 47 -2.12 -12.12 -4.18
CA THR A 47 -0.88 -11.42 -3.82
C THR A 47 -1.07 -9.91 -3.97
N SER A 48 -1.91 -9.47 -4.90
CA SER A 48 -2.29 -8.06 -5.04
C SER A 48 -3.07 -7.55 -3.83
N ASP A 49 -3.98 -8.33 -3.26
CA ASP A 49 -4.69 -7.98 -2.01
C ASP A 49 -3.72 -7.84 -0.83
N LEU A 50 -2.69 -8.69 -0.75
CA LEU A 50 -1.59 -8.58 0.22
C LEU A 50 -0.85 -7.25 0.05
N VAL A 51 -0.36 -6.95 -1.16
CA VAL A 51 0.38 -5.71 -1.45
C VAL A 51 -0.46 -4.46 -1.19
N LYS A 52 -1.70 -4.43 -1.70
CA LYS A 52 -2.66 -3.34 -1.50
C LYS A 52 -2.90 -3.08 -0.01
N THR A 53 -3.10 -4.14 0.79
CA THR A 53 -3.31 -4.02 2.25
C THR A 53 -2.07 -3.44 2.93
N THR A 54 -0.87 -3.96 2.64
CA THR A 54 0.38 -3.48 3.24
C THR A 54 0.65 -2.02 2.87
N VAL A 55 0.55 -1.65 1.58
CA VAL A 55 0.72 -0.27 1.12
C VAL A 55 -0.32 0.66 1.76
N GLY A 56 -1.57 0.19 1.89
CA GLY A 56 -2.62 0.92 2.58
C GLY A 56 -2.26 1.26 4.02
N LEU A 57 -1.80 0.27 4.81
CA LEU A 57 -1.37 0.48 6.19
C LEU A 57 -0.16 1.43 6.29
N LEU A 58 0.86 1.20 5.46
CA LEU A 58 2.06 2.05 5.45
C LEU A 58 1.71 3.51 5.10
N SER A 59 0.80 3.73 4.15
CA SER A 59 0.39 5.07 3.72
C SER A 59 -0.32 5.88 4.81
N ILE A 60 -0.85 5.23 5.85
CA ILE A 60 -1.47 5.86 7.02
C ILE A 60 -0.57 5.80 8.26
N GLY A 61 0.72 5.50 8.09
CA GLY A 61 1.72 5.46 9.17
C GLY A 61 1.60 4.25 10.10
N LYS A 62 0.99 3.15 9.64
CA LYS A 62 0.85 1.90 10.40
C LYS A 62 1.81 0.84 9.85
N SER A 63 2.94 0.64 10.53
CA SER A 63 3.95 -0.37 10.17
C SER A 63 3.80 -1.70 10.91
N ASP A 64 3.07 -1.74 12.03
CA ASP A 64 2.79 -2.97 12.77
C ASP A 64 1.69 -3.79 12.05
N PHE A 65 1.95 -5.09 11.88
CA PHE A 65 1.00 -6.04 11.32
C PHE A 65 -0.30 -6.12 12.11
N GLU A 66 -0.28 -5.91 13.44
CA GLU A 66 -1.51 -5.91 14.25
C GLU A 66 -2.47 -4.77 13.89
N ALA A 67 -1.97 -3.70 13.26
CA ALA A 67 -2.79 -2.57 12.85
C ALA A 67 -3.79 -2.93 11.74
N VAL A 68 -3.68 -4.12 11.11
CA VAL A 68 -4.64 -4.58 10.10
C VAL A 68 -5.97 -5.04 10.70
N GLU A 69 -5.99 -5.49 11.96
CA GLU A 69 -7.17 -6.15 12.56
C GLU A 69 -8.43 -5.27 12.55
N PRO A 70 -8.37 -3.97 12.89
CA PRO A 70 -9.53 -3.08 12.78
C PRO A 70 -10.08 -2.93 11.35
N PHE A 71 -9.25 -3.14 10.32
CA PHE A 71 -9.63 -2.97 8.92
C PHE A 71 -10.21 -4.22 8.27
N ARG A 72 -10.23 -5.36 8.98
CA ARG A 72 -10.67 -6.64 8.41
C ARG A 72 -12.07 -6.62 7.84
N GLU A 73 -12.98 -5.89 8.49
CA GLU A 73 -14.36 -5.67 8.02
C GLU A 73 -14.66 -4.21 7.66
N ASP A 74 -13.62 -3.37 7.59
CA ASP A 74 -13.79 -1.97 7.23
C ASP A 74 -14.15 -1.84 5.74
N ARG A 75 -15.38 -1.36 5.49
CA ARG A 75 -15.93 -1.21 4.15
C ARG A 75 -15.22 -0.13 3.34
N PHE A 76 -14.75 0.93 3.99
CA PHE A 76 -14.06 2.01 3.29
C PHE A 76 -12.68 1.53 2.84
N PHE A 77 -11.90 0.90 3.72
CA PHE A 77 -10.58 0.35 3.43
C PHE A 77 -10.63 -0.63 2.26
N LYS A 78 -11.53 -1.62 2.32
CA LYS A 78 -11.75 -2.59 1.23
C LYS A 78 -12.07 -1.90 -0.09
N LYS A 79 -12.99 -0.92 -0.07
CA LYS A 79 -13.41 -0.20 -1.28
C LYS A 79 -12.36 0.76 -1.81
N ALA A 80 -11.64 1.44 -0.93
CA ALA A 80 -10.63 2.43 -1.26
C ALA A 80 -9.39 1.80 -1.86
N LEU A 81 -9.06 0.56 -1.50
CA LEU A 81 -7.91 -0.17 -2.05
C LEU A 81 -8.31 -1.24 -3.07
N ASP A 82 -9.61 -1.43 -3.31
CA ASP A 82 -10.17 -2.49 -4.16
C ASP A 82 -9.64 -3.88 -3.75
N VAL A 83 -9.72 -4.17 -2.44
CA VAL A 83 -9.31 -5.42 -1.82
C VAL A 83 -10.54 -6.26 -1.52
N ARG A 84 -10.54 -7.52 -1.96
CA ARG A 84 -11.68 -8.43 -1.72
C ARG A 84 -11.70 -8.93 -0.28
N LYS A 85 -10.53 -9.31 0.24
CA LYS A 85 -10.38 -9.85 1.59
C LYS A 85 -9.12 -9.29 2.24
N VAL A 86 -9.31 -8.59 3.35
CA VAL A 86 -8.21 -8.11 4.19
C VAL A 86 -7.72 -9.28 5.06
N PRO A 87 -6.44 -9.65 5.01
CA PRO A 87 -5.88 -10.72 5.83
C PRO A 87 -5.84 -10.34 7.32
N GLY A 88 -5.77 -11.34 8.20
CA GLY A 88 -5.41 -11.12 9.60
C GLY A 88 -3.90 -10.91 9.79
N SER A 89 -3.51 -10.31 10.91
CA SER A 89 -2.14 -9.87 11.22
C SER A 89 -1.10 -10.99 11.07
N VAL A 90 -1.38 -12.16 11.65
CA VAL A 90 -0.51 -13.34 11.59
C VAL A 90 -0.30 -13.81 10.14
N TRP A 91 -1.39 -13.91 9.38
CA TRP A 91 -1.30 -14.35 7.98
C TRP A 91 -0.56 -13.32 7.14
N LEU A 92 -0.84 -12.04 7.34
CA LEU A 92 -0.19 -10.92 6.64
C LEU A 92 1.33 -11.00 6.80
N ARG A 93 1.82 -11.12 8.04
CA ARG A 93 3.24 -11.27 8.36
C ARG A 93 3.85 -12.50 7.71
N GLN A 94 3.33 -13.69 8.02
CA GLN A 94 3.88 -14.96 7.54
C GLN A 94 3.89 -15.03 6.01
N ARG A 95 2.85 -14.50 5.37
CA ARG A 95 2.78 -14.48 3.92
C ARG A 95 3.80 -13.54 3.33
N LEU A 96 3.92 -12.32 3.84
CA LEU A 96 4.88 -11.33 3.36
C LEU A 96 6.31 -11.85 3.49
N ASP A 97 6.67 -12.45 4.63
CA ASP A 97 7.97 -13.08 4.84
C ASP A 97 8.27 -14.13 3.76
N ARG A 98 7.29 -14.99 3.47
CA ARG A 98 7.42 -16.07 2.51
C ARG A 98 7.57 -15.61 1.06
N VAL A 99 6.93 -14.50 0.67
CA VAL A 99 6.94 -14.02 -0.73
C VAL A 99 7.83 -12.81 -0.96
N SER A 100 8.47 -12.27 0.09
CA SER A 100 9.33 -11.09 0.06
C SER A 100 10.32 -11.08 -1.12
N GLY A 101 11.13 -12.13 -1.25
CA GLY A 101 12.12 -12.23 -2.32
C GLY A 101 11.51 -12.22 -3.73
N SER A 102 10.33 -12.80 -3.93
CA SER A 102 9.62 -12.77 -5.21
C SER A 102 8.87 -11.46 -5.46
N LEU A 103 8.59 -10.68 -4.41
CA LEU A 103 7.90 -9.40 -4.49
C LEU A 103 8.84 -8.24 -4.83
N LEU A 104 10.14 -8.34 -4.52
CA LEU A 104 11.11 -7.24 -4.71
C LEU A 104 11.06 -6.68 -6.12
N GLU A 105 11.35 -7.49 -7.14
CA GLU A 105 11.39 -7.02 -8.53
C GLU A 105 10.04 -6.43 -9.00
N PRO A 106 8.87 -7.10 -8.82
CA PRO A 106 7.59 -6.49 -9.18
C PRO A 106 7.27 -5.18 -8.46
N VAL A 107 7.69 -5.02 -7.19
CA VAL A 107 7.42 -3.84 -6.36
C VAL A 107 8.33 -2.67 -6.75
N ASP A 108 9.62 -2.94 -7.03
CA ASP A 108 10.57 -1.92 -7.48
C ASP A 108 10.08 -1.28 -8.80
N ASP A 109 9.53 -2.08 -9.70
CA ASP A 109 8.93 -1.61 -10.96
C ASP A 109 7.69 -0.73 -10.77
N LEU A 110 6.98 -0.81 -9.63
CA LEU A 110 5.73 -0.07 -9.43
C LEU A 110 5.96 1.45 -9.40
N SER A 111 7.06 1.89 -8.79
CA SER A 111 7.38 3.32 -8.69
C SER A 111 7.64 3.94 -10.06
N ILE A 112 8.43 3.25 -10.90
CA ILE A 112 8.71 3.67 -12.27
C ILE A 112 7.41 3.69 -13.09
N ARG A 113 6.64 2.60 -13.02
CA ARG A 113 5.34 2.51 -13.69
C ARG A 113 4.37 3.59 -13.25
N LEU A 114 4.38 3.99 -11.98
CA LEU A 114 3.49 5.03 -11.50
C LEU A 114 3.82 6.36 -12.18
N ILE A 115 5.10 6.73 -12.22
CA ILE A 115 5.58 7.95 -12.89
C ILE A 115 5.21 7.94 -14.37
N GLU A 116 5.49 6.82 -15.08
CA GLU A 116 5.18 6.68 -16.51
C GLU A 116 3.67 6.73 -16.80
N ARG A 117 2.86 5.99 -16.03
CA ARG A 117 1.42 5.85 -16.27
C ARG A 117 0.61 7.07 -15.87
N THR A 118 1.13 7.86 -14.93
CA THR A 118 0.50 9.11 -14.51
C THR A 118 1.01 10.31 -15.31
N GLU A 119 1.96 10.10 -16.23
CA GLU A 119 2.64 11.16 -16.97
C GLU A 119 3.15 12.26 -16.03
N ALA A 120 3.69 11.84 -14.87
CA ALA A 120 4.05 12.76 -13.81
C ALA A 120 5.07 13.79 -14.33
N PRO A 121 4.81 15.09 -14.16
CA PRO A 121 5.67 16.12 -14.72
C PRO A 121 7.02 16.14 -13.99
N ILE A 122 8.09 15.85 -14.71
CA ILE A 122 9.45 16.03 -14.22
C ILE A 122 9.83 17.49 -14.45
N THR A 123 9.94 18.26 -13.37
CA THR A 123 10.23 19.71 -13.45
C THR A 123 11.70 19.98 -13.13
N PRO A 124 12.58 20.14 -14.14
CA PRO A 124 13.99 20.43 -13.90
C PRO A 124 14.21 21.90 -13.49
N HIS A 125 15.18 22.12 -12.61
CA HIS A 125 15.72 23.44 -12.30
C HIS A 125 17.10 23.58 -12.97
N LYS A 126 17.22 24.50 -13.95
CA LYS A 126 18.45 24.72 -14.73
C LYS A 126 19.03 23.45 -15.38
N GLY A 127 18.16 22.53 -15.79
CA GLY A 127 18.57 21.24 -16.38
C GLY A 127 18.85 20.13 -15.37
N TYR A 128 18.73 20.39 -14.06
CA TYR A 128 18.89 19.40 -13.00
C TYR A 128 17.53 19.00 -12.42
N VAL A 129 17.34 17.70 -12.16
CA VAL A 129 16.17 17.19 -11.44
C VAL A 129 16.60 16.87 -10.01
N CYS A 130 15.77 17.25 -9.03
CA CYS A 130 16.03 16.88 -7.64
C CYS A 130 15.91 15.36 -7.52
N LEU A 131 17.00 14.72 -7.12
CA LEU A 131 17.02 13.31 -6.77
C LEU A 131 16.94 13.23 -5.24
N ASP A 132 15.77 12.89 -4.72
CA ASP A 132 15.57 12.63 -3.30
C ASP A 132 15.84 11.13 -3.05
N MET A 133 16.99 10.82 -2.45
CA MET A 133 17.35 9.47 -2.02
C MET A 133 17.31 9.42 -0.51
N ASP A 134 16.15 9.07 0.06
CA ASP A 134 16.08 8.77 1.48
C ASP A 134 16.50 7.32 1.70
N THR A 135 17.76 7.10 2.11
CA THR A 135 18.32 5.76 2.35
C THR A 135 18.26 5.35 3.83
N PHE A 136 17.50 6.04 4.68
CA PHE A 136 17.36 5.64 6.08
C PHE A 136 16.43 4.44 6.24
N VAL A 137 16.95 3.25 5.94
CA VAL A 137 16.33 1.99 6.34
C VAL A 137 16.64 1.78 7.82
N MET A 138 15.77 2.30 8.69
CA MET A 138 15.88 2.02 10.13
C MET A 138 15.47 0.56 10.36
N ASP A 139 16.42 -0.26 10.80
CA ASP A 139 16.13 -1.62 11.28
C ASP A 139 15.19 -1.53 12.51
N GLN A 140 13.95 -1.98 12.34
CA GLN A 140 12.92 -2.01 13.38
C GLN A 140 12.84 -3.39 14.07
N SER A 141 13.76 -4.32 13.80
CA SER A 141 13.73 -5.67 14.35
C SER A 141 13.78 -5.73 15.89
N GLY A 142 14.28 -4.67 16.55
CA GLY A 142 14.39 -4.56 18.00
C GLY A 142 13.32 -3.70 18.69
N THR A 143 12.40 -3.09 17.95
CA THR A 143 11.48 -2.09 18.51
C THR A 143 10.25 -2.76 19.09
N LYS A 144 10.01 -2.59 20.40
CA LYS A 144 8.76 -3.01 21.03
C LYS A 144 7.69 -1.93 20.78
N PRO A 145 6.44 -2.30 20.46
CA PRO A 145 5.35 -1.33 20.46
C PRO A 145 5.26 -0.70 21.85
N PRO A 146 4.99 0.62 21.96
CA PRO A 146 4.80 1.27 23.24
C PRO A 146 3.68 0.55 24.00
N ALA A 147 3.92 0.28 25.28
CA ALA A 147 2.90 -0.30 26.14
C ALA A 147 1.68 0.62 26.16
N SER A 148 0.50 0.05 25.89
CA SER A 148 -0.77 0.73 26.15
C SER A 148 -1.00 0.73 27.65
N ASP A 149 -0.88 1.91 28.27
CA ASP A 149 -1.35 2.17 29.64
C ASP A 149 -2.88 2.07 29.75
#